data_AF-A0A8T6L238-F1
#
_entry.id   AF-A0A8T6L238-F1
#
_cell.length_a   1.000
_cell.length_b   1.000
_cell.length_c   1.000
_cell.angle_alpha   90.00
_cell.angle_beta   90.00
_cell.angle_gamma   90.00
#
_symmetry.space_group_name_H-M   'P 1'
#
loop_
_entity.id
_entity.type
_entity.pdbx_description
1 polymer ?
#
loop_
_entity_poly.entity_id
_entity_poly.type
_entity_poly.pdbx_seq_one_letter_code
_entity_poly.pdbx_strand_id
1 'polypeptide(L)'
;MQRANNRAWLAVAPVVLVVAFTAIAPLMTVVNYSVQDIFDVHTRLFVGLDWYRETLRDPRFLEALARQLGFSALVLALEIPLGIWIARCMPLQGRMTVAFLIILAVPLLIPWNVVGVIWQIFARPDIGLLGAAVTALGVSYNYTSSALDAWITLVLMDMWHWTSLVALLCFAGLAAIPPAYYQAAELDGASRWQVFRHVELPHLKSVLTIAVLLRLMDSLMIYTEP
;
A
#
# COMPACT_ATOMS: atom_id res chain seq x y z
N MET A 1 -3.93 33.55 -30.35
CA MET A 1 -3.72 33.64 -28.88
C MET A 1 -5.03 33.28 -28.20
N GLN A 2 -5.19 32.04 -27.70
CA GLN A 2 -6.36 31.67 -26.90
C GLN A 2 -6.35 32.53 -25.62
N ARG A 3 -7.40 33.32 -25.38
CA ARG A 3 -7.55 34.07 -24.12
C ARG A 3 -7.61 33.04 -22.98
N ALA A 4 -6.68 33.13 -22.03
CA ALA A 4 -6.68 32.26 -20.86
C ALA A 4 -8.03 32.40 -20.12
N ASN A 5 -8.84 31.35 -20.17
CA ASN A 5 -10.15 31.31 -19.53
C ASN A 5 -9.99 30.85 -18.08
N ASN A 6 -9.91 31.81 -17.16
CA ASN A 6 -9.66 31.54 -15.73
C ASN A 6 -10.88 31.02 -14.96
N ARG A 7 -12.02 30.77 -15.62
CA ARG A 7 -13.23 30.23 -14.96
C ARG A 7 -12.97 28.87 -14.31
N ALA A 8 -12.12 28.04 -14.91
CA ALA A 8 -11.73 26.75 -14.32
C ALA A 8 -10.98 26.94 -12.99
N TRP A 9 -10.04 27.90 -12.91
CA TRP A 9 -9.32 28.20 -11.66
C TRP A 9 -10.25 28.74 -10.57
N LEU A 10 -11.21 29.61 -10.92
CA LEU A 10 -12.20 30.12 -9.98
C LEU A 10 -13.15 29.03 -9.47
N ALA A 11 -13.47 28.03 -10.29
CA ALA A 11 -14.31 26.90 -9.90
C ALA A 11 -13.59 25.94 -8.92
N VAL A 12 -12.28 25.78 -9.06
CA VAL A 12 -11.47 24.89 -8.19
C VAL A 12 -11.02 25.61 -6.90
N ALA A 13 -10.98 26.96 -6.91
CA ALA A 13 -10.52 27.77 -5.78
C ALA A 13 -11.17 27.44 -4.41
N PRO A 14 -12.50 27.20 -4.29
CA PRO A 14 -13.10 26.86 -3.00
C PRO A 14 -12.53 25.56 -2.41
N VAL A 15 -12.32 24.55 -3.24
CA VAL A 15 -11.75 23.26 -2.82
C VAL A 15 -10.30 23.45 -2.39
N VAL A 16 -9.51 24.20 -3.17
CA VAL A 16 -8.10 24.47 -2.81
C VAL A 16 -8.02 25.23 -1.50
N LEU A 17 -8.88 26.23 -1.27
CA LEU A 17 -8.87 27.00 -0.03
C LEU A 17 -9.24 26.14 1.18
N VAL A 18 -10.27 25.30 1.06
CA VAL A 18 -10.67 24.38 2.13
C VAL A 18 -9.55 23.39 2.42
N VAL A 19 -8.99 22.73 1.40
CA VAL A 19 -7.89 21.77 1.57
C VAL A 19 -6.63 22.44 2.11
N ALA A 20 -6.28 23.63 1.61
CA ALA A 20 -5.15 24.38 2.11
C ALA A 20 -5.34 24.72 3.59
N PHE A 21 -6.52 25.19 3.98
CA PHE A 21 -6.79 25.49 5.39
C PHE A 21 -6.75 24.22 6.27
N THR A 22 -7.45 23.15 5.86
CA THR A 22 -7.54 21.93 6.67
C THR A 22 -6.27 21.09 6.68
N ALA A 23 -5.39 21.20 5.68
CA ALA A 23 -4.12 20.49 5.66
C ALA A 23 -2.97 21.33 6.23
N ILE A 24 -2.85 22.60 5.81
CA ILE A 24 -1.71 23.43 6.19
C ILE A 24 -1.81 23.87 7.65
N ALA A 25 -3.01 24.22 8.14
CA ALA A 25 -3.12 24.70 9.53
C ALA A 25 -2.72 23.61 10.55
N PRO A 26 -3.22 22.36 10.49
CA PRO A 26 -2.75 21.30 11.37
C PRO A 26 -1.27 20.98 11.16
N LEU A 27 -0.78 20.95 9.91
CA LEU A 27 0.64 20.72 9.64
C LEU A 27 1.52 21.76 10.30
N MET A 28 1.16 23.04 10.21
CA MET A 28 1.88 24.13 10.89
C MET A 28 1.85 23.94 12.41
N THR A 29 0.74 23.49 12.99
CA THR A 29 0.68 23.22 14.42
C THR A 29 1.58 22.05 14.83
N VAL A 30 1.63 20.98 14.04
CA VAL A 30 2.50 19.82 14.29
C VAL A 30 3.97 20.23 14.21
N VAL A 31 4.37 21.00 13.20
CA VAL A 31 5.73 21.53 13.05
C VAL A 31 6.09 22.47 14.20
N ASN A 32 5.14 23.26 14.68
CA ASN A 32 5.36 24.14 15.83
C ASN A 32 5.49 23.35 17.14
N TYR A 33 4.74 22.26 17.31
CA TYR A 33 4.81 21.40 18.49
C TYR A 33 6.06 20.53 18.51
N SER A 34 6.59 20.14 17.35
CA SER A 34 7.78 19.28 17.28
C SER A 34 9.07 19.93 17.80
N VAL A 35 9.09 21.26 17.92
CA VAL A 35 10.23 22.04 18.47
C VAL A 35 9.97 22.55 19.89
N GLN A 36 8.88 22.10 20.52
CA GLN A 36 8.46 22.51 21.85
C GLN A 36 8.36 21.31 22.79
N ASP A 37 8.71 21.54 24.06
CA ASP A 37 8.41 20.66 25.17
C ASP A 37 7.12 21.14 25.84
N ILE A 38 6.08 20.31 25.78
CA ILE A 38 4.70 20.67 26.14
C ILE A 38 4.32 19.93 27.42
N PHE A 39 4.55 20.62 28.54
CA PHE A 39 4.07 20.35 29.91
C PHE A 39 2.57 20.11 30.02
N ASP A 40 1.88 21.18 29.64
CA ASP A 40 0.46 21.40 29.80
C ASP A 40 0.03 22.44 28.74
N VAL A 41 -1.26 22.69 28.61
CA VAL A 41 -1.84 23.67 27.69
C VAL A 41 -1.19 25.04 27.80
N HIS A 42 -0.78 25.43 29.01
CA HIS A 42 -0.20 26.74 29.33
C HIS A 42 1.33 26.76 29.41
N THR A 43 1.98 25.60 29.53
CA THR A 43 3.43 25.51 29.77
C THR A 43 4.10 24.86 28.57
N ARG A 44 4.60 25.69 27.64
CA ARG A 44 5.32 25.26 26.45
C ARG A 44 6.70 25.91 26.44
N LEU A 45 7.74 25.09 26.41
CA LEU A 45 9.13 25.54 26.33
C LEU A 45 9.65 25.27 24.93
N PHE A 46 10.25 26.26 24.30
CA PHE A 46 10.92 26.04 23.01
C PHE A 46 12.26 25.34 23.25
N VAL A 47 12.37 24.10 22.75
CA VAL A 47 13.56 23.24 22.88
C VAL A 47 14.29 23.04 21.54
N GLY A 48 13.80 23.67 20.46
CA GLY A 48 14.45 23.63 19.16
C GLY A 48 14.51 22.21 18.59
N LEU A 49 15.72 21.68 18.39
CA LEU A 49 15.95 20.37 17.77
C LEU A 49 16.35 19.28 18.77
N ASP A 50 16.24 19.53 20.07
CA ASP A 50 16.71 18.59 21.09
C ASP A 50 15.97 17.25 21.04
N TRP A 51 14.64 17.26 20.87
CA TRP A 51 13.85 16.04 20.66
C TRP A 51 14.31 15.24 19.45
N TYR A 52 14.56 15.90 18.32
CA TYR A 52 15.06 15.21 17.12
C TYR A 52 16.42 14.55 17.39
N ARG A 53 17.32 15.24 18.10
CA ARG A 53 18.64 14.70 18.44
C ARG A 53 18.55 13.50 19.37
N GLU A 54 17.68 13.58 20.37
CA GLU A 54 17.44 12.50 21.33
C GLU A 54 16.81 11.28 20.65
N THR A 55 15.72 11.48 19.91
CA THR A 55 15.02 10.41 19.19
C THR A 55 15.90 9.72 18.14
N LEU A 56 16.68 10.49 17.36
CA LEU A 56 17.58 9.90 16.35
C LEU A 56 18.78 9.14 16.95
N ARG A 57 19.03 9.29 18.26
CA ARG A 57 20.07 8.55 19.00
C ARG A 57 19.52 7.45 19.87
N ASP A 58 18.20 7.37 20.04
CA ASP A 58 17.55 6.30 20.79
C ASP A 58 17.64 4.98 20.00
N PRO A 59 18.35 3.95 20.53
CA PRO A 59 18.43 2.64 19.87
C PRO A 59 17.06 2.02 19.63
N ARG A 60 16.09 2.25 20.55
CA ARG A 60 14.74 1.66 20.43
C ARG A 60 13.99 2.25 19.24
N PHE A 61 14.11 3.56 19.02
CA PHE A 61 13.55 4.23 17.85
C PHE A 61 14.18 3.72 16.56
N LEU A 62 15.50 3.66 16.50
CA LEU A 62 16.22 3.20 15.30
C LEU A 62 15.90 1.75 14.95
N GLU A 63 15.81 0.86 15.95
CA GLU A 63 15.41 -0.53 15.72
C GLU A 63 13.95 -0.64 15.25
N ALA A 64 13.03 0.15 15.82
CA ALA A 64 11.63 0.17 15.38
C ALA A 64 11.51 0.70 13.95
N LEU A 65 12.22 1.78 13.62
CA LEU A 65 12.27 2.34 12.27
C LEU A 65 12.84 1.33 11.26
N ALA A 66 13.92 0.63 11.62
CA ALA A 66 14.51 -0.40 10.76
C ALA A 66 13.55 -1.57 10.52
N ARG A 67 12.85 -2.05 11.57
CA ARG A 67 11.81 -3.08 11.45
C ARG A 67 10.68 -2.63 10.53
N GLN A 68 10.26 -1.37 10.64
CA GLN A 68 9.17 -0.82 9.82
C GLN A 68 9.54 -0.65 8.35
N LEU A 69 10.72 -0.10 8.09
CA LEU A 69 11.24 0.03 6.72
C LEU A 69 11.49 -1.35 6.10
N GLY A 70 12.00 -2.30 6.88
CA GLY A 70 12.18 -3.69 6.46
C GLY A 70 10.86 -4.37 6.12
N PHE A 71 9.83 -4.18 6.95
CA PHE A 71 8.48 -4.66 6.68
C PHE A 71 7.91 -4.06 5.39
N SER A 72 7.94 -2.74 5.26
CA SER A 72 7.41 -2.04 4.08
C SER A 72 8.14 -2.47 2.80
N ALA A 73 9.48 -2.54 2.84
CA ALA A 73 10.28 -2.97 1.70
C ALA A 73 9.97 -4.42 1.27
N LEU A 74 9.83 -5.33 2.24
CA LEU A 74 9.50 -6.73 1.98
C LEU A 74 8.13 -6.88 1.34
N VAL A 75 7.12 -6.28 1.96
CA VAL A 75 5.74 -6.31 1.47
C VAL A 75 5.69 -5.78 0.04
N LEU A 76 6.25 -4.60 -0.23
CA LEU A 76 6.24 -4.03 -1.58
C LEU A 76 7.00 -4.93 -2.58
N ALA A 77 8.10 -5.54 -2.16
CA ALA A 77 8.86 -6.47 -3.00
C ALA A 77 8.09 -7.74 -3.35
N LEU A 78 7.08 -8.11 -2.55
CA LEU A 78 6.22 -9.27 -2.79
C LEU A 78 4.93 -8.89 -3.53
N GLU A 79 4.24 -7.85 -3.07
CA GLU A 79 2.96 -7.38 -3.60
C GLU A 79 3.05 -6.89 -5.04
N ILE A 80 4.11 -6.14 -5.38
CA ILE A 80 4.25 -5.55 -6.71
C ILE A 80 4.40 -6.65 -7.77
N PRO A 81 5.35 -7.60 -7.65
CA PRO A 81 5.43 -8.72 -8.59
C PRO A 81 4.17 -9.59 -8.59
N LEU A 82 3.59 -9.87 -7.42
CA LEU A 82 2.40 -10.71 -7.32
C LEU A 82 1.19 -10.05 -8.00
N GLY A 83 0.98 -8.75 -7.80
CA GLY A 83 -0.09 -7.99 -8.43
C GLY A 83 0.07 -7.93 -9.95
N ILE A 84 1.28 -7.71 -10.46
CA ILE A 84 1.58 -7.78 -11.90
C ILE A 84 1.27 -9.18 -12.43
N TRP A 85 1.71 -10.23 -11.72
CA TRP A 85 1.50 -11.61 -12.14
C TRP A 85 0.01 -11.96 -12.21
N ILE A 86 -0.77 -11.63 -11.17
CA ILE A 86 -2.22 -11.82 -11.15
C ILE A 86 -2.88 -11.07 -12.32
N ALA A 87 -2.54 -9.80 -12.52
CA ALA A 87 -3.11 -8.98 -13.58
C ALA A 87 -2.86 -9.56 -14.98
N ARG A 88 -1.68 -10.14 -15.22
CA ARG A 88 -1.33 -10.80 -16.49
C ARG A 88 -2.04 -12.14 -16.71
N CYS A 89 -2.36 -12.85 -15.63
CA CYS A 89 -3.12 -14.09 -15.69
C CYS A 89 -4.62 -13.86 -15.92
N MET A 90 -5.12 -12.65 -15.69
CA MET A 90 -6.52 -12.31 -15.90
C MET A 90 -6.86 -12.18 -17.40
N PRO A 91 -8.05 -12.66 -17.82
CA PRO A 91 -8.54 -12.39 -19.16
C PRO A 91 -8.87 -10.90 -19.32
N LEU A 92 -8.48 -10.31 -20.45
CA LEU A 92 -8.75 -8.89 -20.75
C LEU A 92 -10.23 -8.60 -21.05
N GLN A 93 -10.98 -9.59 -21.52
CA GLN A 93 -12.37 -9.44 -21.92
C GLN A 93 -13.22 -10.67 -21.52
N GLY A 94 -14.52 -10.45 -21.39
CA GLY A 94 -15.51 -11.50 -21.14
C GLY A 94 -16.00 -11.58 -19.69
N ARG A 95 -16.90 -12.54 -19.42
CA ARG A 95 -17.56 -12.67 -18.12
C ARG A 95 -16.60 -13.06 -16.99
N MET A 96 -15.54 -13.80 -17.32
CA MET A 96 -14.51 -14.20 -16.35
C MET A 96 -13.72 -12.99 -15.84
N THR A 97 -13.46 -11.98 -16.67
CA THR A 97 -12.81 -10.73 -16.24
C THR A 97 -13.58 -10.09 -15.10
N VAL A 98 -14.91 -9.99 -15.24
CA VAL A 98 -15.78 -9.43 -14.20
C VAL A 98 -15.69 -10.22 -12.90
N ALA A 99 -15.66 -11.56 -12.96
CA ALA A 99 -15.51 -12.40 -11.77
C ALA A 99 -14.18 -12.15 -11.05
N PHE A 100 -13.06 -12.08 -11.77
CA PHE A 100 -11.76 -11.75 -11.18
C PHE A 100 -11.73 -10.35 -10.58
N LEU A 101 -12.29 -9.35 -11.27
CA LEU A 101 -12.37 -7.97 -10.76
C LEU A 101 -13.18 -7.90 -9.47
N ILE A 102 -14.30 -8.63 -9.38
CA ILE A 102 -15.11 -8.71 -8.15
C ILE A 102 -14.30 -9.36 -7.02
N ILE A 103 -13.67 -10.51 -7.27
CA ILE A 103 -12.88 -11.22 -6.26
C ILE A 103 -11.74 -10.35 -5.73
N LEU A 104 -11.02 -9.64 -6.62
CA LEU A 104 -9.96 -8.73 -6.23
C LEU A 104 -10.49 -7.47 -5.52
N ALA A 105 -11.68 -7.00 -5.85
CA ALA A 105 -12.26 -5.84 -5.17
C ALA A 105 -12.73 -6.18 -3.74
N VAL A 106 -13.09 -7.43 -3.44
CA VAL A 106 -13.65 -7.82 -2.13
C VAL A 106 -12.75 -7.39 -0.95
N PRO A 107 -11.45 -7.71 -0.89
CA PRO A 107 -10.59 -7.27 0.21
C PRO A 107 -10.62 -5.76 0.44
N LEU A 108 -10.59 -4.97 -0.64
CA LEU A 108 -10.53 -3.51 -0.59
C LEU A 108 -11.83 -2.85 -0.10
N LEU A 109 -12.95 -3.58 -0.11
CA LEU A 109 -14.24 -3.11 0.38
C LEU A 109 -14.44 -3.38 1.88
N ILE A 110 -13.61 -4.25 2.48
CA ILE A 110 -13.71 -4.60 3.89
C ILE A 110 -13.10 -3.46 4.71
N PRO A 111 -13.83 -2.90 5.69
CA PRO A 111 -13.29 -1.89 6.57
C PRO A 111 -12.04 -2.40 7.30
N TRP A 112 -11.04 -1.53 7.46
CA TRP A 112 -9.72 -1.93 7.94
C TRP A 112 -9.76 -2.65 9.31
N ASN A 113 -10.55 -2.14 10.25
CA ASN A 113 -10.73 -2.78 11.56
C ASN A 113 -11.33 -4.19 11.49
N VAL A 114 -12.13 -4.48 10.47
CA VAL A 114 -12.71 -5.81 10.24
C VAL A 114 -11.67 -6.78 9.69
N VAL A 115 -10.73 -6.30 8.87
CA VAL A 115 -9.61 -7.12 8.36
C VAL A 115 -8.80 -7.71 9.50
N GLY A 116 -8.43 -6.89 10.49
CA GLY A 116 -7.68 -7.35 11.67
C GLY A 116 -8.44 -8.44 12.45
N VAL A 117 -9.74 -8.27 12.67
CA VAL A 117 -10.57 -9.28 13.36
C VAL A 117 -10.69 -10.58 12.56
N ILE A 118 -10.86 -10.50 11.23
CA ILE A 118 -10.87 -11.68 10.35
C ILE A 118 -9.56 -12.46 10.53
N TRP A 119 -8.43 -11.77 10.46
CA TRP A 119 -7.11 -12.40 10.55
C TRP A 119 -6.80 -12.94 11.95
N GLN A 120 -7.24 -12.27 13.02
CA GLN A 120 -7.14 -12.81 14.38
C GLN A 120 -7.89 -14.13 14.54
N ILE A 121 -9.10 -14.25 13.97
CA ILE A 121 -9.88 -15.50 13.99
C ILE A 121 -9.24 -16.54 13.07
N PHE A 122 -8.86 -16.14 11.86
CA PHE A 122 -8.25 -17.00 10.85
C PHE A 122 -6.93 -17.62 11.33
N ALA A 123 -6.14 -16.84 12.07
CA ALA A 123 -4.86 -17.22 12.65
C ALA A 123 -4.96 -17.98 13.98
N ARG A 124 -6.15 -18.27 14.52
CA ARG A 124 -6.24 -19.05 15.77
C ARG A 124 -5.65 -20.46 15.57
N PRO A 125 -4.68 -20.91 16.39
CA PRO A 125 -4.08 -22.25 16.24
C PRO A 125 -5.07 -23.40 16.38
N ASP A 126 -6.06 -23.21 17.25
CA ASP A 126 -7.00 -24.24 17.71
C ASP A 126 -8.24 -24.38 16.81
N ILE A 127 -8.74 -23.28 16.22
CA ILE A 127 -9.97 -23.29 15.42
C ILE A 127 -9.89 -22.51 14.10
N GLY A 128 -8.88 -21.66 13.93
CA GLY A 128 -8.73 -20.80 12.75
C GLY A 128 -8.24 -21.60 11.56
N LEU A 129 -8.73 -21.30 10.35
CA LEU A 129 -8.37 -22.09 9.16
C LEU A 129 -6.84 -22.10 8.91
N LEU A 130 -6.17 -20.95 9.04
CA LEU A 130 -4.72 -20.86 8.88
C LEU A 130 -3.99 -21.50 10.06
N GLY A 131 -4.36 -21.16 11.29
CA GLY A 131 -3.68 -21.67 12.47
C GLY A 131 -3.79 -23.19 12.62
N ALA A 132 -4.99 -23.75 12.41
CA ALA A 132 -5.24 -25.18 12.44
C ALA A 132 -4.52 -25.91 11.29
N ALA A 133 -4.47 -25.32 10.08
CA ALA A 133 -3.73 -25.91 8.96
C ALA A 133 -2.23 -25.97 9.23
N VAL A 134 -1.63 -24.89 9.75
CA VAL A 134 -0.19 -24.85 10.11
C VAL A 134 0.12 -25.86 11.22
N THR A 135 -0.76 -25.95 12.23
CA THR A 135 -0.62 -26.92 13.32
C THR A 135 -0.75 -28.36 12.82
N ALA A 136 -1.67 -28.63 11.89
CA ALA A 136 -1.85 -29.95 11.27
C ALA A 136 -0.64 -30.40 10.44
N LEU A 137 0.14 -29.46 9.91
CA LEU A 137 1.42 -29.72 9.25
C LEU A 137 2.56 -29.99 10.23
N GLY A 138 2.29 -29.98 11.55
CA GLY A 138 3.28 -30.22 12.61
C GLY A 138 4.14 -29.00 12.94
N VAL A 139 3.79 -27.81 12.46
CA VAL A 139 4.51 -26.56 12.75
C VAL A 139 3.86 -25.89 13.96
N SER A 140 4.66 -25.62 15.00
CA SER A 140 4.20 -24.84 16.15
C SER A 140 3.96 -23.40 15.71
N TYR A 141 2.72 -22.94 15.78
CA TYR A 141 2.34 -21.59 15.40
C TYR A 141 1.46 -20.94 16.48
N ASN A 142 1.88 -19.77 16.95
CA ASN A 142 1.13 -18.96 17.88
C ASN A 142 1.47 -17.47 17.70
N TYR A 143 0.66 -16.78 16.91
CA TYR A 143 0.81 -15.35 16.65
C TYR A 143 0.68 -14.45 17.90
N THR A 144 0.10 -14.95 19.01
CA THR A 144 -0.05 -14.17 20.24
C THR A 144 1.18 -14.24 21.14
N SER A 145 1.97 -15.31 21.05
CA SER A 145 3.12 -15.56 21.91
C SER A 145 4.47 -15.49 21.19
N SER A 146 4.48 -15.64 19.86
CA SER A 146 5.69 -15.61 19.02
C SER A 146 5.71 -14.35 18.16
N ALA A 147 6.74 -13.53 18.33
CA ALA A 147 6.93 -12.32 17.53
C ALA A 147 7.14 -12.62 16.03
N LEU A 148 7.80 -13.74 15.71
CA LEU A 148 8.01 -14.17 14.33
C LEU A 148 6.68 -14.58 13.68
N ASP A 149 5.86 -15.34 14.41
CA ASP A 149 4.57 -15.79 13.90
C ASP A 149 3.66 -14.59 13.67
N ALA A 150 3.57 -13.67 14.65
CA ALA A 150 2.84 -12.42 14.53
C ALA A 150 3.26 -11.63 13.29
N TRP A 151 4.56 -11.50 13.07
CA TRP A 151 5.10 -10.75 11.95
C TRP A 151 4.78 -11.42 10.60
N ILE A 152 4.87 -12.75 10.50
CA ILE A 152 4.46 -13.49 9.30
C ILE A 152 2.96 -13.31 9.04
N THR A 153 2.13 -13.42 10.07
CA THR A 153 0.68 -13.20 9.95
C THR A 153 0.36 -11.81 9.43
N LEU A 154 1.05 -10.78 9.92
CA LEU A 154 0.89 -9.40 9.44
C LEU A 154 1.31 -9.24 7.97
N VAL A 155 2.44 -9.82 7.57
CA VAL A 155 2.88 -9.79 6.16
C VAL A 155 1.84 -10.47 5.26
N LEU A 156 1.33 -11.63 5.66
CA LEU A 156 0.31 -12.36 4.87
C LEU A 156 -1.03 -11.60 4.80
N MET A 157 -1.43 -10.97 5.90
CA MET A 157 -2.63 -10.12 5.97
C MET A 157 -2.53 -8.95 5.01
N ASP A 158 -1.43 -8.21 5.09
CA ASP A 158 -1.19 -7.02 4.29
C ASP A 158 -1.10 -7.38 2.80
N MET A 159 -0.33 -8.43 2.47
CA MET A 159 -0.25 -8.97 1.11
C MET A 159 -1.63 -9.36 0.57
N TRP A 160 -2.45 -10.07 1.34
CA TRP A 160 -3.79 -10.47 0.91
C TRP A 160 -4.69 -9.25 0.65
N HIS A 161 -4.63 -8.23 1.50
CA HIS A 161 -5.48 -7.06 1.37
C HIS A 161 -5.09 -6.17 0.19
N TRP A 162 -3.80 -5.87 0.05
CA TRP A 162 -3.34 -4.83 -0.86
C TRP A 162 -2.83 -5.30 -2.21
N THR A 163 -2.47 -6.58 -2.36
CA THR A 163 -2.16 -7.16 -3.68
C THR A 163 -3.32 -6.94 -4.65
N SER A 164 -4.55 -6.97 -4.15
CA SER A 164 -5.75 -6.63 -4.92
C SER A 164 -5.68 -5.26 -5.58
N LEU A 165 -5.27 -4.21 -4.86
CA LEU A 165 -5.15 -2.86 -5.41
C LEU A 165 -4.11 -2.83 -6.53
N VAL A 166 -2.94 -3.42 -6.29
CA VAL A 166 -1.86 -3.50 -7.28
C VAL A 166 -2.32 -4.26 -8.53
N ALA A 167 -2.98 -5.40 -8.36
CA ALA A 167 -3.49 -6.21 -9.45
C ALA A 167 -4.54 -5.46 -10.28
N LEU A 168 -5.48 -4.76 -9.64
CA LEU A 168 -6.51 -3.97 -10.33
C LEU A 168 -5.91 -2.81 -11.10
N LEU A 169 -4.95 -2.09 -10.50
CA LEU A 169 -4.22 -1.01 -11.18
C LEU A 169 -3.45 -1.55 -12.39
N CYS A 170 -2.67 -2.62 -12.22
CA CYS A 170 -1.92 -3.24 -13.29
C CYS A 170 -2.84 -3.77 -14.40
N PHE A 171 -3.97 -4.38 -14.04
CA PHE A 171 -4.96 -4.85 -15.01
C PHE A 171 -5.52 -3.70 -15.85
N ALA A 172 -5.89 -2.58 -15.22
CA ALA A 172 -6.34 -1.39 -15.94
C ALA A 172 -5.25 -0.83 -16.88
N GLY A 173 -3.99 -0.84 -16.44
CA GLY A 173 -2.84 -0.45 -17.26
C GLY A 173 -2.62 -1.36 -18.46
N LEU A 174 -2.70 -2.68 -18.29
CA LEU A 174 -2.59 -3.66 -19.37
C LEU A 174 -3.76 -3.56 -20.36
N ALA A 175 -4.98 -3.40 -19.86
CA ALA A 175 -6.18 -3.27 -20.69
C ALA A 175 -6.19 -2.00 -21.55
N ALA A 176 -5.44 -0.96 -21.16
CA ALA A 176 -5.28 0.26 -21.93
C ALA A 176 -4.27 0.14 -23.08
N ILE A 177 -3.47 -0.94 -23.15
CA ILE A 177 -2.47 -1.12 -24.22
C ILE A 177 -3.20 -1.44 -25.53
N PRO A 178 -2.97 -0.66 -26.61
CA PRO A 178 -3.61 -0.94 -27.89
C PRO A 178 -3.22 -2.33 -28.45
N PRO A 179 -4.16 -3.11 -29.00
CA PRO A 179 -3.88 -4.46 -29.53
C PRO A 179 -2.78 -4.50 -30.60
N ALA A 180 -2.58 -3.40 -31.32
CA ALA A 180 -1.55 -3.26 -32.34
C ALA A 180 -0.13 -3.53 -31.80
N TYR A 181 0.16 -3.19 -30.55
CA TYR A 181 1.47 -3.49 -29.94
C TYR A 181 1.69 -5.00 -29.76
N TYR A 182 0.65 -5.73 -29.37
CA TYR A 182 0.72 -7.18 -29.23
C TYR A 182 0.83 -7.87 -30.60
N GLN A 183 0.08 -7.40 -31.59
CA GLN A 183 0.14 -7.92 -32.97
C GLN A 183 1.52 -7.68 -33.61
N ALA A 184 2.10 -6.49 -33.42
CA ALA A 184 3.45 -6.20 -33.90
C ALA A 184 4.49 -7.14 -33.25
N ALA A 185 4.40 -7.35 -31.94
CA ALA A 185 5.31 -8.25 -31.24
C ALA A 185 5.16 -9.72 -31.70
N GLU A 186 3.95 -10.15 -32.05
CA GLU A 186 3.69 -11.48 -32.60
C GLU A 186 4.27 -11.64 -34.01
N LEU A 187 4.14 -10.62 -34.86
CA LEU A 187 4.77 -10.58 -36.19
C LEU A 187 6.30 -10.63 -36.11
N ASP A 188 6.88 -9.98 -35.11
CA ASP A 188 8.32 -9.99 -34.83
C ASP A 188 8.80 -11.29 -34.15
N GLY A 189 7.90 -12.24 -33.87
CA GLY A 189 8.23 -13.52 -33.22
C GLY A 189 8.70 -13.36 -31.78
N ALA A 190 8.30 -12.28 -31.09
CA ALA A 190 8.75 -12.00 -29.74
C ALA A 190 8.20 -13.02 -28.73
N SER A 191 9.08 -13.54 -27.87
CA SER A 191 8.70 -14.42 -26.75
C SER A 191 7.86 -13.67 -25.70
N ARG A 192 7.11 -14.41 -24.87
CA ARG A 192 6.31 -13.85 -23.77
C ARG A 192 7.09 -12.94 -22.82
N TRP A 193 8.36 -13.26 -22.55
CA TRP A 193 9.23 -12.43 -21.72
C TRP A 193 9.63 -11.14 -22.43
N GLN A 194 9.87 -11.18 -23.74
CA GLN A 194 10.16 -9.99 -24.53
C GLN A 194 8.94 -9.06 -24.60
N VAL A 195 7.74 -9.62 -24.79
CA VAL A 195 6.48 -8.85 -24.72
C VAL A 195 6.33 -8.20 -23.35
N PHE A 196 6.54 -8.94 -22.27
CA PHE A 196 6.48 -8.38 -20.92
C PHE A 196 7.45 -7.22 -20.71
N ARG A 197 8.74 -7.44 -21.01
CA ARG A 197 9.80 -6.48 -20.73
C ARG A 197 9.72 -5.23 -21.60
N HIS A 198 9.35 -5.38 -22.88
CA HIS A 198 9.46 -4.29 -23.87
C HIS A 198 8.11 -3.68 -24.26
N VAL A 199 6.99 -4.38 -24.03
CA VAL A 199 5.64 -3.85 -24.32
C VAL A 199 4.91 -3.56 -23.01
N GLU A 200 4.72 -4.55 -22.14
CA GLU A 200 3.82 -4.41 -20.99
C GLU A 200 4.43 -3.53 -19.87
N LEU A 201 5.65 -3.83 -19.44
CA LEU A 201 6.30 -3.15 -18.31
C LEU A 201 6.51 -1.64 -18.55
N PRO A 202 6.91 -1.17 -19.75
CA PRO A 202 7.01 0.27 -20.02
C PRO A 202 5.67 1.00 -19.92
N HIS A 203 4.59 0.38 -20.39
CA HIS A 203 3.24 0.95 -20.29
C HIS A 203 2.71 0.93 -18.84
N LEU A 204 3.12 -0.07 -18.05
CA LEU A 204 2.79 -0.15 -16.63
C LEU A 204 3.57 0.82 -15.75
N LYS A 205 4.66 1.45 -16.23
CA LYS A 205 5.53 2.30 -15.38
C LYS A 205 4.76 3.39 -14.63
N SER A 206 3.85 4.10 -15.29
CA SER A 206 3.06 5.17 -14.65
C SER A 206 2.14 4.62 -13.57
N VAL A 207 1.49 3.49 -13.87
CA VAL A 207 0.56 2.81 -12.96
C VAL A 207 1.31 2.24 -11.75
N LEU A 208 2.45 1.58 -11.99
CA LEU A 208 3.31 1.03 -10.94
C LEU A 208 3.92 2.12 -10.06
N THR A 209 4.24 3.28 -10.63
CA THR A 209 4.70 4.43 -9.83
C THR A 209 3.63 4.85 -8.83
N ILE A 210 2.37 4.96 -9.27
CA ILE A 210 1.25 5.29 -8.39
C ILE A 210 1.04 4.17 -7.37
N ALA A 211 1.03 2.91 -7.79
CA ALA A 211 0.84 1.76 -6.90
C ALA A 211 1.91 1.70 -5.81
N VAL A 212 3.18 1.86 -6.17
CA VAL A 212 4.32 1.87 -5.23
C VAL A 212 4.22 3.04 -4.26
N LEU A 213 3.86 4.25 -4.72
CA LEU A 213 3.73 5.40 -3.84
C LEU A 213 2.59 5.22 -2.83
N LEU A 214 1.42 4.80 -3.28
CA LEU A 214 0.28 4.53 -2.40
C LEU A 214 0.63 3.45 -1.39
N ARG A 215 1.19 2.32 -1.84
CA ARG A 215 1.57 1.22 -0.96
C ARG A 215 2.68 1.56 0.01
N LEU A 216 3.65 2.36 -0.41
CA LEU A 216 4.68 2.85 0.50
C LEU A 216 4.08 3.73 1.59
N MET A 217 3.15 4.63 1.24
CA MET A 217 2.49 5.50 2.23
C MET A 217 1.63 4.68 3.20
N ASP A 218 0.83 3.74 2.70
CA ASP A 218 -0.08 2.92 3.51
C ASP A 218 0.69 1.94 4.40
N SER A 219 1.70 1.25 3.87
CA SER A 219 2.53 0.32 4.65
C SER A 219 3.28 1.04 5.78
N LEU A 220 3.64 2.31 5.62
CA LEU A 220 4.25 3.11 6.68
C LEU A 220 3.30 3.45 7.83
N MET A 221 1.98 3.34 7.63
CA MET A 221 0.93 3.60 8.62
C MET A 221 0.42 2.34 9.35
N ILE A 222 1.04 1.17 9.11
CA ILE A 222 0.67 -0.14 9.69
C ILE A 222 0.58 -0.18 11.23
N TYR A 223 1.13 0.81 11.94
CA TYR A 223 1.06 0.86 13.43
C TYR A 223 -0.11 1.68 13.97
N THR A 224 -0.90 2.32 13.11
CA THR A 224 -2.19 2.93 13.50
C THR A 224 -3.32 1.89 13.57
N GLU A 225 -2.95 0.62 13.46
CA GLU A 225 -3.80 -0.56 13.49
C GLU A 225 -4.16 -0.91 14.94
N PRO A 226 -5.44 -1.10 15.26
CA PRO A 226 -5.88 -1.53 16.59
C PRO A 226 -5.49 -2.97 16.92
#